data_AF-A0A2M8WZU5-F1
#
_entry.id   AF-A0A2M8WZU5-F1
#
_cell.length_a   1.000
_cell.length_b   1.000
_cell.length_c   1.000
_cell.angle_alpha   90.00
_cell.angle_beta   90.00
_cell.angle_gamma   90.00
#
_symmetry.space_group_name_H-M   'P 1'
#
loop_
_entity.id
_entity.type
_entity.pdbx_description
1 polymer ?
#
loop_
_entity_poly.entity_id
_entity_poly.type
_entity_poly.pdbx_seq_one_letter_code
_entity_poly.pdbx_strand_id
1 'polypeptide(L)'
;MTAQEPQYTRAVFEGLLDTLDVVLTKTGKWHVPDSTVRGNYDIRDDGVWLRKNDVVDALNWTPVCDLEEGFESPDPLATPALPFPFTARQLAAFMLGGWGWHLGERFSDGTGVLNAEVVPLLLSGQLDAKLRESITSAFSELHSAQLRAPSPDPEIWLSLARANEELDTAETAAEAANDWTDKSQPGEVQEKRRLAYLAAVNPYRQKAREAESAHNDAQDKWRKAIVRDLLKPHQVNTAPMATDRASIAPGNVKVWTDEKLAEMKAFRDKHGTKKTAERFGVSTQLIRRKLPSEKHKPQGYSAFTQRLK
;
A
#
# COMPACT_ATOMS: atom_id res chain seq x y z
N MET A 1 9.18 -13.95 27.62
CA MET A 1 7.90 -14.45 27.08
C MET A 1 7.67 -13.71 25.77
N THR A 2 7.94 -14.35 24.63
CA THR A 2 7.57 -13.80 23.32
C THR A 2 6.05 -13.73 23.27
N ALA A 3 5.48 -12.54 23.09
CA ALA A 3 4.05 -12.40 22.90
C ALA A 3 3.68 -13.14 21.60
N GLN A 4 2.84 -14.15 21.71
CA GLN A 4 2.32 -14.86 20.54
C GLN A 4 1.53 -13.89 19.67
N GLU A 5 1.78 -13.88 18.36
CA GLU A 5 1.09 -12.98 17.43
C GLU A 5 -0.43 -13.25 17.48
N PRO A 6 -1.28 -12.20 17.52
CA PRO A 6 -2.72 -12.38 17.48
C PRO A 6 -3.15 -13.18 16.25
N GLN A 7 -4.10 -14.08 16.46
CA GLN A 7 -4.68 -14.92 15.42
C GLN A 7 -6.15 -14.56 15.21
N TYR A 8 -6.56 -14.56 13.94
CA TYR A 8 -7.89 -14.20 13.47
C TYR A 8 -8.53 -15.39 12.76
N THR A 9 -9.86 -15.48 12.87
CA THR A 9 -10.62 -16.63 12.39
C THR A 9 -11.18 -16.40 11.00
N ARG A 10 -11.69 -17.48 10.39
CA ARG A 10 -12.50 -17.43 9.16
C ARG A 10 -13.57 -16.34 9.18
N ALA A 11 -14.31 -16.22 10.29
CA ALA A 11 -15.39 -15.23 10.43
C ALA A 11 -14.88 -13.78 10.33
N VAL A 12 -13.65 -13.51 10.79
CA VAL A 12 -13.03 -12.18 10.63
C VAL A 12 -12.75 -11.91 9.17
N PHE A 13 -12.21 -12.89 8.43
CA PHE A 13 -11.94 -12.73 7.00
C PHE A 13 -13.23 -12.56 6.17
N GLU A 14 -14.24 -13.40 6.41
CA GLU A 14 -15.54 -13.28 5.73
C GLU A 14 -16.20 -11.91 5.99
N GLY A 15 -16.14 -11.41 7.24
CA GLY A 15 -16.63 -10.08 7.57
C GLY A 15 -15.85 -8.93 6.92
N LEU A 16 -14.53 -9.10 6.70
CA LEU A 16 -13.74 -8.15 5.91
C LEU A 16 -14.15 -8.17 4.42
N LEU A 17 -14.39 -9.35 3.84
CA LEU A 17 -14.87 -9.47 2.46
C LEU A 17 -16.24 -8.83 2.26
N ASP A 18 -17.16 -8.98 3.22
CA ASP A 18 -18.49 -8.35 3.16
C ASP A 18 -18.39 -6.80 3.08
N THR A 19 -17.25 -6.19 3.43
CA THR A 19 -17.05 -4.73 3.26
C THR A 19 -16.79 -4.31 1.81
N LEU A 20 -16.38 -5.25 0.95
CA LEU A 20 -16.20 -5.03 -0.49
C LEU A 20 -17.55 -4.92 -1.20
N ASP A 21 -18.61 -5.53 -0.65
CA ASP A 21 -19.99 -5.44 -1.17
C ASP A 21 -20.66 -4.07 -0.93
N VAL A 22 -19.96 -3.12 -0.29
CA VAL A 22 -20.50 -1.80 0.09
C VAL A 22 -19.93 -0.69 -0.81
N VAL A 23 -20.70 -0.15 -1.76
CA VAL A 23 -20.26 1.05 -2.50
C VAL A 23 -20.51 2.31 -1.68
N LEU A 24 -19.45 3.10 -1.47
CA LEU A 24 -19.52 4.41 -0.80
C LEU A 24 -19.89 5.48 -1.83
N THR A 25 -21.17 5.83 -1.95
CA THR A 25 -21.59 7.02 -2.71
C THR A 25 -21.82 8.20 -1.75
N LYS A 26 -21.75 9.43 -2.29
CA LYS A 26 -21.97 10.66 -1.52
C LYS A 26 -23.39 10.79 -0.92
N THR A 27 -24.35 9.94 -1.29
CA THR A 27 -25.78 10.12 -0.95
C THR A 27 -26.47 8.88 -0.35
N GLY A 28 -25.74 7.79 -0.12
CA GLY A 28 -26.32 6.57 0.46
C GLY A 28 -25.92 5.30 -0.28
N LYS A 29 -25.92 4.19 0.47
CA LYS A 29 -25.47 2.87 0.00
C LYS A 29 -26.25 2.45 -1.24
N TRP A 30 -25.56 2.20 -2.34
CA TRP A 30 -26.06 1.41 -3.46
C TRP A 30 -25.22 0.15 -3.57
N HIS A 31 -25.88 -1.00 -3.74
CA HIS A 31 -25.23 -2.24 -4.12
C HIS A 31 -24.83 -2.18 -5.59
N VAL A 32 -23.54 -2.34 -5.88
CA VAL A 32 -23.12 -2.99 -7.12
C VAL A 32 -22.75 -4.41 -6.70
N PRO A 33 -23.27 -5.48 -7.35
CA PRO A 33 -23.00 -6.83 -6.92
C PRO A 33 -21.58 -7.18 -7.33
N ASP A 34 -20.61 -7.06 -6.42
CA ASP A 34 -19.26 -7.57 -6.68
C ASP A 34 -19.08 -9.00 -6.14
N SER A 35 -20.02 -9.85 -6.56
CA SER A 35 -19.84 -11.31 -6.59
C SER A 35 -18.57 -11.73 -7.33
N THR A 36 -17.93 -10.81 -8.07
CA THR A 36 -16.65 -11.02 -8.73
C THR A 36 -15.57 -11.35 -7.70
N VAL A 37 -15.23 -10.46 -6.77
CA VAL A 37 -14.08 -10.71 -5.86
C VAL A 37 -14.35 -11.91 -4.96
N ARG A 38 -15.52 -11.97 -4.30
CA ARG A 38 -15.89 -13.10 -3.44
C ARG A 38 -16.00 -14.41 -4.23
N GLY A 39 -16.53 -14.35 -5.45
CA GLY A 39 -16.70 -15.51 -6.33
C GLY A 39 -15.38 -16.11 -6.80
N ASN A 40 -14.26 -15.42 -6.65
CA ASN A 40 -12.93 -15.94 -6.95
C ASN A 40 -12.29 -16.72 -5.80
N TYR A 41 -12.92 -16.75 -4.61
CA TYR A 41 -12.42 -17.52 -3.48
C TYR A 41 -13.22 -18.81 -3.24
N ASP A 42 -12.50 -19.85 -2.85
CA ASP A 42 -13.03 -21.05 -2.21
C ASP A 42 -12.61 -21.03 -0.74
N ILE A 43 -13.52 -20.58 0.13
CA ILE A 43 -13.26 -20.41 1.57
C ILE A 43 -13.56 -21.73 2.26
N ARG A 44 -12.51 -22.41 2.69
CA ARG A 44 -12.54 -23.70 3.37
C ARG A 44 -12.24 -23.52 4.86
N ASP A 45 -12.28 -24.62 5.61
CA ASP A 45 -11.98 -24.60 7.04
C ASP A 45 -10.49 -24.37 7.33
N ASP A 46 -9.61 -24.72 6.39
CA ASP A 46 -8.15 -24.59 6.49
C ASP A 46 -7.61 -23.27 5.91
N GLY A 47 -8.43 -22.52 5.17
CA GLY A 47 -8.02 -21.24 4.61
C GLY A 47 -8.82 -20.77 3.40
N VAL A 48 -8.29 -19.70 2.79
CA VAL A 48 -8.81 -19.06 1.59
C VAL A 48 -8.03 -19.57 0.39
N TRP A 49 -8.73 -20.19 -0.56
CA TRP A 49 -8.14 -20.72 -1.79
C TRP A 49 -8.62 -19.92 -2.99
N LEU A 50 -7.78 -19.79 -4.02
CA LEU A 50 -8.21 -19.22 -5.29
C LEU A 50 -9.00 -20.27 -6.08
N ARG A 51 -10.15 -19.88 -6.63
CA ARG A 51 -10.81 -20.65 -7.67
C ARG A 51 -10.03 -20.46 -8.97
N LYS A 52 -9.86 -21.54 -9.73
CA LYS A 52 -9.36 -21.42 -11.10
C LYS A 52 -10.32 -20.52 -11.88
N ASN A 53 -9.83 -19.39 -12.36
CA ASN A 53 -10.61 -18.46 -13.18
C ASN A 53 -9.84 -18.11 -14.45
N ASP A 54 -10.55 -18.02 -15.56
CA ASP A 54 -10.00 -17.86 -16.91
C ASP A 54 -9.85 -16.37 -17.31
N VAL A 55 -10.07 -15.43 -16.37
CA VAL A 55 -10.34 -14.03 -16.71
C VAL A 55 -9.07 -13.16 -16.69
N VAL A 56 -8.10 -13.38 -15.78
CA VAL A 56 -6.80 -12.64 -15.75
C VAL A 56 -5.72 -13.41 -14.97
N ASP A 57 -4.59 -13.76 -15.60
CA ASP A 57 -3.46 -14.45 -14.94
C ASP A 57 -2.85 -13.63 -13.79
N ALA A 58 -2.79 -12.29 -13.92
CA ALA A 58 -2.24 -11.40 -12.89
C ALA A 58 -3.02 -11.43 -11.55
N LEU A 59 -4.29 -11.83 -11.56
CA LEU A 59 -5.10 -11.96 -10.33
C LEU A 59 -5.00 -13.35 -9.70
N ASN A 60 -4.45 -14.33 -10.42
CA ASN A 60 -4.18 -15.69 -9.94
C ASN A 60 -2.85 -15.77 -9.16
N TRP A 61 -2.68 -14.88 -8.19
CA TRP A 61 -1.49 -14.77 -7.35
C TRP A 61 -1.82 -15.06 -5.88
N THR A 62 -0.92 -15.79 -5.20
CA THR A 62 -0.94 -15.97 -3.75
C THR A 62 0.40 -15.55 -3.14
N PRO A 63 0.44 -15.17 -1.85
CA PRO A 63 1.69 -14.76 -1.20
C PRO A 63 2.82 -15.79 -1.30
N VAL A 64 2.48 -17.08 -1.37
CA VAL A 64 3.45 -18.18 -1.45
C VAL A 64 4.25 -18.14 -2.75
N CYS A 65 3.71 -17.59 -3.85
CA CYS A 65 4.42 -17.43 -5.12
C CYS A 65 5.69 -16.56 -5.00
N ASP A 66 5.81 -15.76 -3.93
CA ASP A 66 6.92 -14.83 -3.69
C ASP A 66 7.94 -15.34 -2.66
N LEU A 67 7.63 -16.47 -1.99
CA LEU A 67 8.59 -17.21 -1.19
C LEU A 67 9.55 -17.94 -2.14
N GLU A 68 10.86 -17.82 -1.90
CA GLU A 68 11.94 -18.20 -2.83
C GLU A 68 11.77 -19.55 -3.53
N GLU A 69 12.28 -19.72 -4.75
CA GLU A 69 12.31 -21.02 -5.40
C GLU A 69 13.30 -21.96 -4.68
N GLY A 70 12.80 -23.08 -4.15
CA GLY A 70 13.58 -24.07 -3.42
C GLY A 70 12.72 -25.24 -2.96
N PHE A 71 13.33 -26.39 -2.68
CA PHE A 71 12.63 -27.64 -2.32
C PHE A 71 11.76 -27.53 -1.04
N GLU A 72 12.06 -26.57 -0.17
CA GLU A 72 11.32 -26.33 1.08
C GLU A 72 10.22 -25.26 0.96
N SER A 73 10.08 -24.63 -0.21
CA SER A 73 9.07 -23.60 -0.39
C SER A 73 7.68 -24.20 -0.57
N PRO A 74 6.65 -23.67 0.10
CA PRO A 74 5.31 -24.22 -0.01
C PRO A 74 4.83 -24.16 -1.46
N ASP A 75 4.16 -25.22 -1.92
CA ASP A 75 3.56 -25.24 -3.26
C ASP A 75 2.36 -24.26 -3.27
N PRO A 76 2.33 -23.23 -4.14
CA PRO A 76 1.20 -22.31 -4.26
C PRO A 76 -0.13 -22.99 -4.60
N LEU A 77 -0.11 -24.18 -5.22
CA LEU A 77 -1.30 -24.97 -5.53
C LEU A 77 -1.78 -25.81 -4.35
N ALA A 78 -0.92 -26.07 -3.37
CA ALA A 78 -1.21 -26.86 -2.17
C ALA A 78 -1.22 -26.02 -0.88
N THR A 79 -1.09 -24.70 -0.98
CA THR A 79 -1.08 -23.76 0.15
C THR A 79 -2.19 -22.73 0.00
N PRO A 80 -3.02 -22.48 1.03
CA PRO A 80 -4.04 -21.44 0.93
C PRO A 80 -3.40 -20.07 0.74
N ALA A 81 -4.08 -19.19 0.00
CA ALA A 81 -3.70 -17.79 -0.16
C ALA A 81 -3.69 -17.04 1.20
N LEU A 82 -4.56 -17.46 2.11
CA LEU A 82 -4.58 -17.04 3.51
C LEU A 82 -5.02 -18.22 4.39
N PRO A 83 -4.17 -18.78 5.27
CA PRO A 83 -4.54 -19.92 6.12
C PRO A 83 -5.50 -19.53 7.23
N PHE A 84 -6.25 -20.49 7.77
CA PHE A 84 -7.01 -20.30 9.02
C PHE A 84 -6.44 -21.12 10.19
N PRO A 85 -6.32 -20.52 11.39
CA PRO A 85 -6.41 -19.08 11.66
C PRO A 85 -5.24 -18.31 11.01
N PHE A 86 -5.44 -17.03 10.71
CA PHE A 86 -4.40 -16.17 10.13
C PHE A 86 -3.84 -15.15 11.12
N THR A 87 -2.63 -14.66 10.86
CA THR A 87 -2.03 -13.53 11.58
C THR A 87 -2.14 -12.21 10.80
N ALA A 88 -1.84 -11.09 11.46
CA ALA A 88 -1.82 -9.77 10.81
C ALA A 88 -0.82 -9.74 9.66
N ARG A 89 0.35 -10.37 9.82
CA ARG A 89 1.37 -10.45 8.76
C ARG A 89 0.91 -11.27 7.55
N GLN A 90 0.15 -12.35 7.78
CA GLN A 90 -0.42 -13.14 6.69
C GLN A 90 -1.52 -12.38 5.94
N LEU A 91 -2.38 -11.65 6.65
CA LEU A 91 -3.36 -10.76 6.02
C LEU A 91 -2.68 -9.63 5.24
N ALA A 92 -1.61 -9.05 5.79
CA ALA A 92 -0.80 -8.03 5.12
C ALA A 92 -0.19 -8.56 3.81
N ALA A 93 0.34 -9.78 3.80
CA ALA A 93 0.92 -10.39 2.61
C ALA A 93 -0.17 -10.68 1.56
N PHE A 94 -1.34 -11.14 2.00
CA PHE A 94 -2.49 -11.38 1.13
C PHE A 94 -2.99 -10.10 0.43
N MET A 95 -2.96 -8.95 1.11
CA MET A 95 -3.42 -7.67 0.54
C MET A 95 -2.47 -7.05 -0.51
N LEU A 96 -1.28 -7.59 -0.73
CA LEU A 96 -0.29 -7.00 -1.65
C LEU A 96 -0.59 -7.21 -3.12
N GLY A 97 -1.42 -8.19 -3.48
CA GLY A 97 -1.60 -8.58 -4.87
C GLY A 97 -2.74 -9.56 -5.07
N GLY A 98 -2.88 -10.05 -6.30
CA GLY A 98 -3.96 -10.94 -6.69
C GLY A 98 -5.34 -10.34 -6.37
N TRP A 99 -6.31 -11.20 -6.06
CA TRP A 99 -7.62 -10.77 -5.59
C TRP A 99 -7.59 -10.07 -4.21
N GLY A 100 -6.57 -10.34 -3.38
CA GLY A 100 -6.45 -9.75 -2.05
C GLY A 100 -6.15 -8.25 -2.07
N TRP A 101 -5.57 -7.76 -3.18
CA TRP A 101 -5.33 -6.34 -3.43
C TRP A 101 -6.59 -5.47 -3.26
N HIS A 102 -7.77 -5.97 -3.64
CA HIS A 102 -9.03 -5.24 -3.47
C HIS A 102 -9.33 -4.92 -2.00
N LEU A 103 -8.93 -5.80 -1.07
CA LEU A 103 -9.06 -5.55 0.36
C LEU A 103 -8.05 -4.50 0.84
N GLY A 104 -6.84 -4.50 0.28
CA GLY A 104 -5.85 -3.44 0.51
C GLY A 104 -6.37 -2.08 0.06
N GLU A 105 -6.76 -1.96 -1.22
CA GLU A 105 -7.35 -0.74 -1.80
C GLU A 105 -8.55 -0.24 -1.03
N ARG A 106 -9.40 -1.15 -0.55
CA ARG A 106 -10.62 -0.81 0.17
C ARG A 106 -10.33 0.02 1.42
N PHE A 107 -9.24 -0.30 2.12
CA PHE A 107 -8.89 0.30 3.40
C PHE A 107 -7.72 1.27 3.31
N SER A 108 -7.05 1.40 2.16
CA SER A 108 -5.97 2.36 1.96
C SER A 108 -6.46 3.74 1.53
N ASP A 109 -5.64 4.76 1.76
CA ASP A 109 -5.72 6.03 1.06
C ASP A 109 -4.98 5.95 -0.29
N GLY A 110 -4.98 7.05 -1.04
CA GLY A 110 -4.27 7.12 -2.34
C GLY A 110 -2.73 7.00 -2.24
N THR A 111 -2.18 6.82 -1.04
CA THR A 111 -0.75 6.58 -0.80
C THR A 111 -0.45 5.15 -0.33
N GLY A 112 -1.48 4.30 -0.19
CA GLY A 112 -1.33 2.92 0.30
C GLY A 112 -1.29 2.79 1.82
N VAL A 113 -1.56 3.87 2.57
CA VAL A 113 -1.60 3.87 4.04
C VAL A 113 -3.04 3.65 4.53
N LEU A 114 -3.24 3.04 5.70
CA LEU A 114 -4.57 2.83 6.27
C LEU A 114 -5.37 4.14 6.34
N ASN A 115 -6.52 4.16 5.68
CA ASN A 115 -7.43 5.28 5.69
C ASN A 115 -8.25 5.32 6.99
N ALA A 116 -7.86 6.23 7.87
CA ALA A 116 -8.46 6.40 9.19
C ALA A 116 -9.95 6.80 9.15
N GLU A 117 -10.46 7.30 8.03
CA GLU A 117 -11.87 7.65 7.86
C GLU A 117 -12.71 6.45 7.39
N VAL A 118 -12.13 5.58 6.57
CA VAL A 118 -12.85 4.43 6.00
C VAL A 118 -13.06 3.33 7.03
N VAL A 119 -12.08 3.05 7.90
CA VAL A 119 -12.20 2.02 8.94
C VAL A 119 -13.44 2.22 9.83
N PRO A 120 -13.66 3.38 10.47
CA PRO A 120 -14.85 3.58 11.30
C PRO A 120 -16.15 3.66 10.46
N LEU A 121 -16.08 4.07 9.20
CA LEU A 121 -17.24 4.14 8.32
C LEU A 121 -17.78 2.74 7.99
N LEU A 122 -16.89 1.78 7.72
CA LEU A 122 -17.24 0.42 7.31
C LEU A 122 -17.39 -0.53 8.50
N LEU A 123 -16.64 -0.30 9.57
CA LEU A 123 -16.52 -1.20 10.71
C LEU A 123 -16.84 -0.45 12.01
N SER A 124 -18.03 0.15 12.13
CA SER A 124 -18.43 0.94 13.31
C SER A 124 -19.11 0.13 14.42
N GLY A 125 -19.55 -1.09 14.15
CA GLY A 125 -20.26 -1.92 15.10
C GLY A 125 -19.40 -2.38 16.27
N GLN A 126 -20.02 -2.64 17.42
CA GLN A 126 -19.33 -3.29 18.55
C GLN A 126 -18.82 -4.68 18.18
N LEU A 127 -19.55 -5.39 17.32
CA LEU A 127 -19.16 -6.72 16.82
C LEU A 127 -17.97 -6.67 15.84
N ASP A 128 -17.70 -5.51 15.25
CA ASP A 128 -16.61 -5.35 14.27
C ASP A 128 -15.23 -5.13 14.94
N ALA A 129 -15.15 -5.24 16.27
CA ALA A 129 -13.91 -4.98 17.01
C ALA A 129 -12.73 -5.82 16.49
N LYS A 130 -12.98 -7.10 16.19
CA LYS A 130 -11.95 -8.00 15.66
C LYS A 130 -11.59 -7.72 14.20
N LEU A 131 -12.54 -7.25 13.39
CA LEU A 131 -12.28 -6.84 12.00
C LEU A 131 -11.42 -5.56 11.97
N ARG A 132 -11.75 -4.59 12.83
CA ARG A 132 -10.94 -3.36 12.98
C ARG A 132 -9.52 -3.68 13.47
N GLU A 133 -9.40 -4.55 14.46
CA GLU A 133 -8.11 -5.00 14.99
C GLU A 133 -7.28 -5.66 13.88
N SER A 134 -7.84 -6.63 13.15
CA SER A 134 -7.12 -7.36 12.11
C SER A 134 -6.63 -6.48 10.98
N ILE A 135 -7.49 -5.59 10.45
CA ILE A 135 -7.09 -4.72 9.33
C ILE A 135 -6.07 -3.67 9.78
N THR A 136 -6.24 -3.10 10.97
CA THR A 136 -5.31 -2.10 11.52
C THR A 136 -3.93 -2.72 11.76
N SER A 137 -3.90 -3.92 12.37
CA SER A 137 -2.66 -4.65 12.58
C SER A 137 -2.00 -5.05 11.26
N ALA A 138 -2.76 -5.51 10.26
CA ALA A 138 -2.21 -5.89 8.97
C ALA A 138 -1.55 -4.70 8.24
N PHE A 139 -2.18 -3.52 8.25
CA PHE A 139 -1.56 -2.31 7.69
C PHE A 139 -0.32 -1.85 8.48
N SER A 140 -0.31 -2.03 9.80
CA SER A 140 0.88 -1.75 10.62
C SER A 140 2.05 -2.67 10.27
N GLU A 141 1.78 -3.96 10.07
CA GLU A 141 2.79 -4.94 9.65
C GLU A 141 3.26 -4.68 8.23
N LEU A 142 2.35 -4.39 7.31
CA LEU A 142 2.66 -4.01 5.93
C LEU A 142 3.58 -2.78 5.88
N HIS A 143 3.24 -1.72 6.61
CA HIS A 143 4.06 -0.52 6.68
C HIS A 143 5.46 -0.82 7.26
N SER A 144 5.52 -1.64 8.30
CA SER A 144 6.79 -2.04 8.91
C SER A 144 7.67 -2.85 7.94
N ALA A 145 7.06 -3.74 7.15
CA ALA A 145 7.75 -4.51 6.12
C ALA A 145 8.22 -3.63 4.96
N GLN A 146 7.40 -2.66 4.53
CA GLN A 146 7.77 -1.68 3.51
C GLN A 146 8.98 -0.82 3.93
N LEU A 147 9.07 -0.44 5.21
CA LEU A 147 10.22 0.30 5.75
C LEU A 147 11.51 -0.53 5.78
N ARG A 148 11.41 -1.86 5.83
CA ARG A 148 12.56 -2.78 5.81
C ARG A 148 12.95 -3.20 4.40
N ALA A 149 11.99 -3.26 3.48
CA ALA A 149 12.24 -3.61 2.10
C ALA A 149 13.01 -2.49 1.36
N PRO A 150 13.99 -2.83 0.52
CA PRO A 150 14.65 -1.84 -0.32
C PRO A 150 13.65 -1.28 -1.33
N SER A 151 13.29 0.00 -1.19
CA SER A 151 12.39 0.67 -2.13
C SER A 151 12.97 0.63 -3.55
N PRO A 152 12.12 0.47 -4.59
CA PRO A 152 12.53 0.61 -5.98
C PRO A 152 13.21 1.97 -6.21
N ASP A 153 14.22 1.99 -7.09
CA ASP A 153 14.85 3.24 -7.52
C ASP A 153 13.79 4.17 -8.14
N PRO A 154 13.56 5.38 -7.60
CA PRO A 154 12.60 6.33 -8.16
C PRO A 154 12.83 6.64 -9.65
N GLU A 155 14.07 6.54 -10.14
CA GLU A 155 14.38 6.81 -11.54
C GLU A 155 13.75 5.79 -12.49
N ILE A 156 13.42 4.57 -12.02
CA ILE A 156 12.71 3.56 -12.81
C ILE A 156 11.28 4.03 -13.13
N TRP A 157 10.56 4.53 -12.11
CA TRP A 157 9.22 5.08 -12.31
C TRP A 157 9.24 6.35 -13.19
N LEU A 158 10.21 7.24 -12.96
CA LEU A 158 10.41 8.43 -13.79
C LEU A 158 10.72 8.06 -15.25
N SER A 159 11.50 7.01 -15.48
CA SER A 159 11.84 6.53 -16.82
C SER A 159 10.62 5.96 -17.55
N LEU A 160 9.77 5.20 -16.86
CA LEU A 160 8.50 4.72 -17.43
C LEU A 160 7.56 5.89 -17.77
N ALA A 161 7.40 6.86 -16.86
CA ALA A 161 6.58 8.03 -17.11
C ALA A 161 7.06 8.82 -18.34
N ARG A 162 8.37 9.07 -18.46
CA ARG A 162 8.97 9.73 -19.64
C ARG A 162 8.78 8.92 -20.91
N ALA A 163 8.98 7.60 -20.88
CA ALA A 163 8.82 6.75 -22.06
C ALA A 163 7.37 6.73 -22.57
N ASN A 164 6.39 6.74 -21.65
CA ASN A 164 4.98 6.83 -22.01
C ASN A 164 4.60 8.20 -22.58
N GLU A 165 5.14 9.29 -22.02
CA GLU A 165 4.92 10.66 -22.54
C GLU A 165 5.52 10.83 -23.95
N GLU A 166 6.73 10.30 -24.18
CA GLU A 166 7.36 10.31 -25.50
C GLU A 166 6.57 9.46 -26.51
N LEU A 167 6.04 8.30 -26.09
CA LEU A 167 5.19 7.45 -26.93
C LEU A 167 3.89 8.18 -27.30
N ASP A 168 3.19 8.76 -26.34
CA ASP A 168 1.95 9.51 -26.57
C ASP A 168 2.17 10.70 -27.53
N THR A 169 3.30 11.41 -27.35
CA THR A 169 3.72 12.48 -28.26
C THR A 169 3.97 11.97 -29.67
N ALA A 170 4.68 10.84 -29.81
CA ALA A 170 4.98 10.24 -31.10
C ALA A 170 3.71 9.70 -31.80
N GLU A 171 2.79 9.09 -31.06
CA GLU A 171 1.51 8.63 -31.57
C GLU A 171 0.66 9.81 -32.05
N THR A 172 0.55 10.86 -31.24
CA THR A 172 -0.16 12.10 -31.62
C THR A 172 0.43 12.74 -32.89
N ALA A 173 1.75 12.86 -32.98
CA ALA A 173 2.41 13.45 -34.14
C ALA A 173 2.25 12.57 -35.40
N ALA A 174 2.36 11.25 -35.26
CA ALA A 174 2.17 10.31 -36.35
C ALA A 174 0.70 10.25 -36.81
N GLU A 175 -0.26 10.42 -35.90
CA GLU A 175 -1.67 10.56 -36.25
C GLU A 175 -1.94 11.87 -36.99
N ALA A 176 -1.43 13.01 -36.51
CA ALA A 176 -1.59 14.29 -37.17
C ALA A 176 -0.98 14.32 -38.59
N ALA A 177 0.10 13.57 -38.82
CA ALA A 177 0.73 13.45 -40.13
C ALA A 177 -0.05 12.58 -41.13
N ASN A 178 -1.04 11.81 -40.68
CA ASN A 178 -1.80 10.87 -41.49
C ASN A 178 -3.30 11.21 -41.44
N ASP A 179 -3.90 11.59 -42.58
CA ASP A 179 -5.36 11.67 -42.68
C ASP A 179 -5.97 10.26 -42.73
N TRP A 180 -6.24 9.70 -41.54
CA TRP A 180 -6.87 8.39 -41.38
C TRP A 180 -8.37 8.38 -41.71
N THR A 181 -8.98 9.56 -41.89
CA THR A 181 -10.41 9.68 -42.18
C THR A 181 -10.72 9.51 -43.66
N ASP A 182 -9.74 9.79 -44.53
CA ASP A 182 -9.84 9.57 -45.97
C ASP A 182 -9.64 8.09 -46.35
N LYS A 183 -10.74 7.33 -46.29
CA LYS A 183 -10.81 5.94 -46.73
C LYS A 183 -10.96 5.77 -48.25
N SER A 184 -11.02 6.86 -49.01
CA SER A 184 -11.21 6.81 -50.48
C SER A 184 -9.92 6.49 -51.24
N GLN A 185 -8.78 6.48 -50.55
CA GLN A 185 -7.46 6.24 -51.12
C GLN A 185 -7.25 4.78 -51.54
N PRO A 186 -6.44 4.51 -52.59
CA PRO A 186 -6.02 3.17 -52.96
C PRO A 186 -5.31 2.44 -51.80
N GLY A 187 -5.47 1.11 -51.73
CA GLY A 187 -4.90 0.28 -50.66
C GLY A 187 -3.39 0.41 -50.49
N GLU A 188 -2.63 0.62 -51.58
CA GLU A 188 -1.18 0.85 -51.51
C GLU A 188 -0.80 2.14 -50.78
N VAL A 189 -1.60 3.19 -50.95
CA VAL A 189 -1.41 4.48 -50.25
C VAL A 189 -1.72 4.31 -48.76
N GLN A 190 -2.78 3.57 -48.43
CA GLN A 190 -3.13 3.26 -47.03
C GLN A 190 -2.04 2.43 -46.34
N GLU A 191 -1.49 1.41 -47.03
CA GLU A 191 -0.41 0.59 -46.47
C GLU A 191 0.88 1.39 -46.30
N LYS A 192 1.23 2.26 -47.25
CA LYS A 192 2.39 3.16 -47.11
C LYS A 192 2.25 4.09 -45.91
N ARG A 193 1.05 4.64 -45.67
CA ARG A 193 0.74 5.44 -44.46
C ARG A 193 0.89 4.61 -43.19
N ARG A 194 0.36 3.39 -43.16
CA ARG A 194 0.51 2.45 -42.04
C ARG A 194 1.97 2.16 -41.71
N LEU A 195 2.77 1.85 -42.73
CA LEU A 195 4.20 1.58 -42.55
C LEU A 195 4.96 2.81 -42.06
N ALA A 196 4.64 4.01 -42.55
CA ALA A 196 5.24 5.26 -42.07
C ALA A 196 4.87 5.56 -40.61
N TYR A 197 3.61 5.36 -40.22
CA TYR A 197 3.16 5.48 -38.84
C TYR A 197 3.89 4.50 -37.92
N LEU A 198 3.94 3.22 -38.30
CA LEU A 198 4.64 2.20 -37.52
C LEU A 198 6.13 2.51 -37.40
N ALA A 199 6.78 2.99 -38.47
CA ALA A 199 8.18 3.39 -38.43
C ALA A 199 8.42 4.57 -37.47
N ALA A 200 7.47 5.52 -37.37
CA ALA A 200 7.56 6.65 -36.44
C ALA A 200 7.34 6.24 -34.98
N VAL A 201 6.43 5.30 -34.72
CA VAL A 201 5.95 4.99 -33.36
C VAL A 201 6.66 3.77 -32.73
N ASN A 202 7.06 2.77 -33.52
CA ASN A 202 7.63 1.52 -32.99
C ASN A 202 8.87 1.70 -32.10
N PRO A 203 9.82 2.62 -32.37
CA PRO A 203 10.94 2.85 -31.46
C PRO A 203 10.50 3.30 -30.06
N TYR A 204 9.47 4.15 -29.97
CA TYR A 204 8.91 4.61 -28.70
C TYR A 204 8.12 3.52 -27.99
N ARG A 205 7.38 2.69 -28.73
CA ARG A 205 6.71 1.51 -28.17
C ARG A 205 7.71 0.53 -27.57
N GLN A 206 8.83 0.31 -28.25
CA GLN A 206 9.90 -0.53 -27.73
C GLN A 206 10.48 0.07 -26.44
N LYS A 207 10.80 1.37 -26.43
CA LYS A 207 11.30 2.06 -25.24
C LYS A 207 10.31 1.99 -24.06
N ALA A 208 9.02 2.19 -24.30
CA ALA A 208 7.97 2.07 -23.29
C ALA A 208 7.89 0.65 -22.72
N ARG A 209 7.92 -0.38 -23.58
CA ARG A 209 7.92 -1.79 -23.15
C ARG A 209 9.15 -2.15 -22.32
N GLU A 210 10.33 -1.66 -22.70
CA GLU A 210 11.57 -1.88 -21.94
C GLU A 210 11.50 -1.21 -20.57
N ALA A 211 11.00 0.04 -20.50
CA ALA A 211 10.80 0.75 -19.24
C ALA A 211 9.72 0.09 -18.35
N GLU A 212 8.64 -0.39 -18.95
CA GLU A 212 7.57 -1.12 -18.26
C GLU A 212 8.08 -2.45 -17.69
N SER A 213 8.87 -3.20 -18.47
CA SER A 213 9.53 -4.43 -18.00
C SER A 213 10.44 -4.14 -16.82
N ALA A 214 11.28 -3.10 -16.90
CA ALA A 214 12.17 -2.72 -15.80
C ALA A 214 11.41 -2.28 -14.54
N HIS A 215 10.31 -1.56 -14.72
CA HIS A 215 9.41 -1.19 -13.62
C HIS A 215 8.77 -2.42 -12.97
N ASN A 216 8.21 -3.33 -13.77
CA ASN A 216 7.57 -4.54 -13.27
C ASN A 216 8.58 -5.45 -12.55
N ASP A 217 9.79 -5.61 -13.08
CA ASP A 217 10.87 -6.35 -12.42
C ASP A 217 11.26 -5.74 -11.06
N ALA A 218 11.30 -4.40 -10.97
CA ALA A 218 11.61 -3.70 -9.73
C ALA A 218 10.47 -3.83 -8.70
N GLN A 219 9.22 -3.71 -9.14
CA GLN A 219 8.03 -3.92 -8.32
C GLN A 219 7.97 -5.37 -7.81
N ASP A 220 8.23 -6.36 -8.66
CA ASP A 220 8.25 -7.77 -8.27
C ASP A 220 9.34 -8.08 -7.25
N LYS A 221 10.55 -7.53 -7.42
CA LYS A 221 11.62 -7.67 -6.43
C LYS A 221 11.25 -7.06 -5.08
N TRP A 222 10.65 -5.87 -5.10
CA TRP A 222 10.19 -5.19 -3.90
C TRP A 222 9.06 -5.94 -3.19
N ARG A 223 8.04 -6.38 -3.93
CA ARG A 223 6.92 -7.19 -3.44
C ARG A 223 7.41 -8.51 -2.83
N LYS A 224 8.32 -9.22 -3.50
CA LYS A 224 8.97 -10.44 -2.97
C LYS A 224 9.71 -10.18 -1.66
N ALA A 225 10.41 -9.06 -1.54
CA ALA A 225 11.10 -8.70 -0.30
C ALA A 225 10.12 -8.47 0.85
N ILE A 226 9.03 -7.75 0.61
CA ILE A 226 7.97 -7.52 1.61
C ILE A 226 7.31 -8.84 2.02
N VAL A 227 6.90 -9.67 1.06
CA VAL A 227 6.24 -10.95 1.36
C VAL A 227 7.13 -11.85 2.19
N ARG A 228 8.43 -11.93 1.88
CA ARG A 228 9.39 -12.71 2.66
C ARG A 228 9.53 -12.17 4.08
N ASP A 229 9.61 -10.85 4.24
CA ASP A 229 9.65 -10.23 5.55
C ASP A 229 8.37 -10.48 6.36
N LEU A 230 7.19 -10.50 5.71
CA LEU A 230 5.91 -10.78 6.36
C LEU A 230 5.72 -12.27 6.70
N LEU A 231 6.19 -13.20 5.88
CA LEU A 231 5.85 -14.62 6.04
C LEU A 231 6.98 -15.49 6.58
N LYS A 232 8.26 -15.13 6.39
CA LYS A 232 9.35 -15.88 7.03
C LYS A 232 9.27 -15.64 8.55
N PRO A 233 9.46 -16.68 9.38
CA PRO A 233 9.46 -16.48 10.83
C PRO A 233 10.54 -15.46 11.18
N HIS A 234 10.17 -14.37 11.85
CA HIS A 234 11.17 -13.55 12.52
C HIS A 234 11.80 -14.46 13.56
N GLN A 235 12.99 -15.00 13.29
CA GLN A 235 13.81 -15.56 14.34
C GLN A 235 14.14 -14.40 15.27
N VAL A 236 13.36 -14.27 16.34
CA VAL A 236 13.80 -13.55 17.52
C VAL A 236 15.02 -14.32 17.99
N ASN A 237 16.21 -13.81 17.67
CA ASN A 237 17.49 -14.30 18.18
C ASN A 237 17.42 -14.32 19.71
N THR A 238 17.00 -15.44 20.27
CA THR A 238 17.17 -15.75 21.68
C THR A 238 18.44 -16.57 21.76
N ALA A 239 19.57 -15.87 21.88
CA ALA A 239 20.82 -16.50 22.27
C ALA A 239 20.60 -17.23 23.62
N PRO A 240 21.21 -18.40 23.85
CA PRO A 240 20.98 -19.18 25.05
C PRO A 240 21.48 -18.40 26.28
N MET A 241 20.58 -18.17 27.24
CA MET A 241 20.94 -17.59 28.53
C MET A 241 21.82 -18.55 29.31
N ALA A 242 23.12 -18.29 29.31
CA ALA A 242 23.98 -18.67 30.42
C ALA A 242 23.68 -17.72 31.59
N THR A 243 23.25 -18.31 32.71
CA THR A 243 23.20 -17.69 34.03
C THR A 243 24.59 -17.22 34.46
N ASP A 244 24.79 -15.92 34.63
CA ASP A 244 25.28 -15.39 35.90
C ASP A 244 25.10 -13.87 36.06
N ARG A 245 24.97 -13.45 37.32
CA ARG A 245 24.66 -12.08 37.80
C ARG A 245 25.65 -11.00 37.37
N ALA A 246 25.13 -9.82 36.98
CA ALA A 246 25.43 -8.52 37.61
C ALA A 246 24.60 -7.38 36.98
N SER A 247 23.97 -6.56 37.82
CA SER A 247 23.27 -5.32 37.49
C SER A 247 24.14 -4.34 36.71
N ILE A 248 23.74 -3.95 35.48
CA ILE A 248 23.74 -2.56 34.98
C ILE A 248 22.63 -2.44 33.91
N ALA A 249 21.61 -1.62 34.16
CA ALA A 249 20.62 -1.24 33.15
C ALA A 249 21.11 -0.04 32.32
N PRO A 250 20.81 0.02 31.01
CA PRO A 250 20.49 1.27 30.35
C PRO A 250 19.06 1.22 29.80
N GLY A 251 18.21 2.13 30.29
CA GLY A 251 16.81 2.23 29.93
C GLY A 251 16.56 2.84 28.54
N ASN A 252 15.36 2.54 28.02
CA ASN A 252 14.59 3.27 27.00
C ASN A 252 15.34 4.39 26.25
N VAL A 253 15.80 4.10 25.04
CA VAL A 253 16.28 5.12 24.10
C VAL A 253 15.08 5.98 23.68
N LYS A 254 14.94 7.14 24.32
CA LYS A 254 13.96 8.17 23.98
C LYS A 254 14.32 8.70 22.59
N VAL A 255 13.54 8.33 21.58
CA VAL A 255 13.70 8.74 20.16
C VAL A 255 13.80 10.28 19.99
N TRP A 256 13.29 11.03 20.97
CA TRP A 256 13.33 12.49 21.04
C TRP A 256 14.26 12.94 22.18
N THR A 257 15.55 13.04 21.88
CA THR A 257 16.54 13.67 22.76
C THR A 257 16.41 15.19 22.72
N ASP A 258 16.87 15.87 23.78
CA ASP A 258 16.79 17.34 23.87
C ASP A 258 17.59 18.02 22.75
N GLU A 259 18.66 17.39 22.28
CA GLU A 259 19.45 17.81 21.11
C GLU A 259 18.62 17.79 19.81
N LYS A 260 17.88 16.70 19.55
CA LYS A 260 17.00 16.61 18.37
C LYS A 260 15.84 17.61 18.43
N LEU A 261 15.34 17.90 19.63
CA LEU A 261 14.31 18.94 19.82
C LEU A 261 14.86 20.35 19.58
N ALA A 262 16.11 20.62 19.99
CA ALA A 262 16.79 21.89 19.72
C ALA A 262 17.06 22.08 18.21
N GLU A 263 17.54 21.04 17.51
CA GLU A 263 17.74 21.09 16.05
C GLU A 263 16.41 21.31 15.31
N MET A 264 15.36 20.59 15.71
CA MET A 264 14.02 20.72 15.14
C MET A 264 13.44 22.12 15.35
N LYS A 265 13.70 22.75 16.51
CA LYS A 265 13.28 24.12 16.80
C LYS A 265 14.02 25.13 15.92
N ALA A 266 15.35 25.04 15.83
CA ALA A 266 16.15 25.93 14.99
C ALA A 266 15.76 25.83 13.50
N PHE A 267 15.47 24.61 13.01
CA PHE A 267 15.05 24.42 11.63
C PHE A 267 13.63 24.94 11.37
N ARG A 268 12.71 24.75 12.32
CA ARG A 268 11.34 25.28 12.24
C ARG A 268 11.31 26.80 12.22
N ASP A 269 12.13 27.45 13.03
CA ASP A 269 12.15 28.91 13.11
C ASP A 269 12.71 29.53 11.81
N LYS A 270 13.55 28.80 11.07
CA LYS A 270 14.12 29.23 9.77
C LYS A 270 13.27 28.85 8.54
N HIS A 271 12.59 27.71 8.55
CA HIS A 271 11.94 27.13 7.35
C HIS A 271 10.44 26.86 7.49
N GLY A 272 9.86 27.07 8.67
CA GLY A 272 8.44 26.87 8.94
C GLY A 272 8.05 25.39 9.16
N THR A 273 6.91 25.18 9.82
CA THR A 273 6.46 23.86 10.32
C THR A 273 6.32 22.78 9.25
N LYS A 274 5.94 23.13 8.02
CA LYS A 274 5.72 22.16 6.94
C LYS A 274 7.04 21.57 6.43
N LYS A 275 8.05 22.41 6.18
CA LYS A 275 9.38 21.95 5.76
C LYS A 275 10.11 21.21 6.88
N THR A 276 9.85 21.54 8.13
CA THR A 276 10.37 20.78 9.28
C THR A 276 9.74 19.39 9.38
N ALA A 277 8.45 19.25 9.08
CA ALA A 277 7.78 17.94 9.04
C ALA A 277 8.42 17.01 8.02
N GLU A 278 8.67 17.53 6.82
CA GLU A 278 9.34 16.80 5.74
C GLU A 278 10.78 16.42 6.09
N ARG A 279 11.59 17.36 6.63
CA ARG A 279 12.99 17.09 6.99
C ARG A 279 13.16 16.07 8.12
N PHE A 280 12.27 16.09 9.11
CA PHE A 280 12.36 15.20 10.28
C PHE A 280 11.49 13.95 10.15
N GLY A 281 10.81 13.75 9.02
CA GLY A 281 9.98 12.57 8.76
C GLY A 281 8.81 12.43 9.75
N VAL A 282 8.23 13.55 10.20
CA VAL A 282 7.18 13.57 11.23
C VAL A 282 6.01 14.45 10.86
N SER A 283 4.83 14.14 11.40
CA SER A 283 3.64 14.95 11.13
C SER A 283 3.78 16.38 11.67
N THR A 284 3.18 17.34 10.96
CA THR A 284 3.11 18.75 11.41
C THR A 284 2.45 18.88 12.79
N GLN A 285 1.54 17.97 13.12
CA GLN A 285 0.88 17.89 14.44
C GLN A 285 1.86 17.45 15.54
N LEU A 286 2.78 16.52 15.26
CA LEU A 286 3.82 16.12 16.21
C LEU A 286 4.77 17.29 16.51
N ILE A 287 5.17 18.05 15.49
CA ILE A 287 6.01 19.24 15.65
C ILE A 287 5.31 20.29 16.51
N ARG A 288 4.02 20.56 16.25
CA ARG A 288 3.21 21.49 17.07
C ARG A 288 3.04 21.03 18.51
N ARG A 289 2.96 19.71 18.74
CA ARG A 289 2.86 19.11 20.08
C ARG A 289 4.18 19.17 20.86
N LYS A 290 5.32 19.00 20.18
CA LYS A 290 6.65 19.00 20.80
C LYS A 290 7.26 20.39 20.92
N LEU A 291 6.89 21.29 20.02
CA LEU A 291 7.32 22.68 19.99
C LEU A 291 6.07 23.55 19.79
N PRO A 292 5.30 23.85 20.84
CA PRO A 292 4.18 24.78 20.74
C PRO A 292 4.70 26.18 20.36
N SER A 293 3.98 26.88 19.48
CA SER A 293 4.25 28.30 19.21
C SER A 293 3.71 29.14 20.36
N GLU A 294 4.51 30.05 20.91
CA GLU A 294 3.99 31.10 21.78
C GLU A 294 3.08 32.01 20.96
N LYS A 295 1.76 31.81 21.06
CA LYS A 295 0.81 32.80 20.56
C LYS A 295 0.75 33.94 21.56
N HIS A 296 1.04 35.15 21.08
CA HIS A 296 0.78 36.40 21.80
C HIS A 296 -0.69 36.42 22.24
N LYS A 297 -0.96 36.54 23.54
CA LYS A 297 -2.33 36.69 24.05
C LYS A 297 -2.91 38.01 23.50
N PRO A 298 -4.07 38.02 22.84
CA PRO A 298 -4.74 39.27 22.51
C PRO A 298 -5.20 39.94 23.80
N GLN A 299 -4.81 41.20 23.94
CA GLN A 299 -5.10 42.08 25.06
C GLN A 299 -6.55 42.58 24.91
N GLY A 300 -7.43 42.12 25.81
CA GLY A 300 -8.69 42.74 26.22
C GLY A 300 -9.78 43.01 25.18
N TYR A 301 -10.94 42.36 25.34
CA TYR A 301 -12.23 43.07 25.28
C TYR A 301 -13.19 42.49 26.31
N SER A 302 -13.57 43.37 27.24
CA SER A 302 -14.62 43.23 28.25
C SER A 302 -16.00 43.28 27.59
N ALA A 303 -16.92 42.38 27.96
CA ALA A 303 -18.37 42.56 28.18
C ALA A 303 -19.01 41.15 28.37
N PHE A 304 -20.04 40.84 29.14
CA PHE A 304 -21.06 41.59 29.86
C PHE A 304 -21.46 40.77 31.12
N THR A 305 -21.84 41.49 32.17
CA THR A 305 -22.44 40.99 33.41
C THR A 305 -23.78 40.27 33.16
N GLN A 306 -23.93 39.05 33.66
CA GLN A 306 -25.26 38.46 33.89
C GLN A 306 -25.88 39.13 35.12
N ARG A 307 -26.98 39.87 34.92
CA ARG A 307 -27.89 40.26 36.02
C ARG A 307 -29.00 39.21 36.13
N LEU A 308 -29.06 38.57 37.28
CA LEU A 308 -30.23 37.84 37.77
C LEU A 308 -31.38 38.83 38.03
N LYS A 309 -32.56 38.51 37.50
CA LYS A 309 -33.86 38.64 38.16
C LYS A 309 -34.78 37.55 37.64
#